data_AF-A0A3Q4G0V6-F1
#
_entry.id   AF-A0A3Q4G0V6-F1
#
_cell.length_a   1.000
_cell.length_b   1.000
_cell.length_c   1.000
_cell.angle_alpha   90.00
_cell.angle_beta   90.00
_cell.angle_gamma   90.00
#
_symmetry.space_group_name_H-M   'P 1'
#
loop_
_entity.id
_entity.type
_entity.pdbx_description
1 polymer ?
#
loop_
_entity_poly.entity_id
_entity_poly.type
_entity_poly.pdbx_seq_one_letter_code
_entity_poly.pdbx_strand_id
1 'polypeptide(L)'
;MSEKAGQRLQRLLADEKSSLYHCSFLFFCSGWMHAGYPIMAHKVSAAELVGVKKGKEMWGPIHELGHNQQRGCWEFPPNTTECTCNLWSVYVHEEVLGLHRGQAHEAMTAENRQSRAKDYIAGGRKPDSWSMWVALETYMQLQERFGWDAFKKVFTAYHHMKDFPGDNKGKMNLYAETFSQTVGMDLTGFFKAWGWPIETATEGKLSTLPPWNDHPMTQYN
;
A
#
# COMPACT_ATOMS: atom_id res chain seq x y z
N MET A 1 28.77 -5.41 -42.98
CA MET A 1 28.88 -4.56 -41.77
C MET A 1 28.14 -5.21 -40.59
N SER A 2 28.57 -6.40 -40.14
CA SER A 2 27.81 -7.18 -39.13
C SER A 2 28.66 -8.24 -38.42
N GLU A 3 29.81 -7.87 -37.84
CA GLU A 3 30.58 -8.82 -37.01
C GLU A 3 31.53 -8.14 -36.02
N LYS A 4 32.05 -6.94 -36.35
CA LYS A 4 32.95 -6.19 -35.46
C LYS A 4 32.29 -5.48 -34.27
N ALA A 5 30.96 -5.32 -34.26
CA ALA A 5 30.24 -4.71 -33.13
C ALA A 5 29.99 -5.73 -31.99
N GLY A 6 29.73 -7.00 -32.32
CA GLY A 6 29.45 -8.06 -31.34
C GLY A 6 30.67 -8.43 -30.47
N GLN A 7 31.86 -8.47 -31.08
CA GLN A 7 33.10 -8.79 -30.34
C GLN A 7 33.57 -7.67 -29.40
N ARG A 8 33.12 -6.42 -29.60
CA ARG A 8 33.47 -5.29 -28.72
C ARG A 8 32.63 -5.28 -27.43
N LEU A 9 31.40 -5.79 -27.47
CA LEU A 9 30.53 -5.93 -26.30
C LEU A 9 30.96 -7.10 -25.39
N GLN A 10 31.46 -8.21 -25.97
CA GLN A 10 31.99 -9.34 -25.20
C GLN A 10 33.29 -9.03 -24.44
N ARG A 11 34.11 -8.08 -24.92
CA ARG A 11 35.31 -7.64 -24.17
C ARG A 11 34.99 -6.71 -23.00
N LEU A 12 33.97 -5.86 -23.14
CA LEU A 12 33.52 -5.00 -22.03
C LEU A 12 32.93 -5.80 -20.86
N LEU A 13 32.30 -6.94 -21.14
CA LEU A 13 31.79 -7.85 -20.11
C LEU A 13 32.88 -8.77 -19.49
N ALA A 14 34.06 -8.86 -20.10
CA ALA A 14 35.16 -9.69 -19.62
C ALA A 14 36.15 -8.92 -18.72
N ASP A 15 36.30 -7.61 -18.91
CA ASP A 15 37.22 -6.76 -18.13
C ASP A 15 36.67 -6.32 -16.75
N GLU A 16 35.36 -6.50 -16.50
CA GLU A 16 34.77 -6.26 -15.17
C GLU A 16 34.91 -7.46 -14.20
N LYS A 17 35.84 -8.38 -14.46
CA LYS A 17 36.20 -9.45 -13.51
C LYS A 17 37.21 -9.02 -12.43
N SER A 18 37.58 -7.74 -12.33
CA SER A 18 38.64 -7.28 -11.41
C SER A 18 38.23 -6.13 -10.48
N SER A 19 36.98 -6.07 -10.02
CA SER A 19 36.64 -5.25 -8.87
C SER A 19 35.76 -6.02 -7.90
N LEU A 20 36.39 -7.01 -7.26
CA LEU A 20 35.95 -7.64 -6.02
C LEU A 20 35.82 -6.56 -4.92
N TYR A 21 34.68 -5.89 -4.87
CA TYR A 21 34.17 -5.36 -3.60
C TYR A 21 33.06 -6.29 -3.14
N HIS A 22 33.49 -7.18 -2.24
CA HIS A 22 32.71 -7.82 -1.19
C HIS A 22 31.33 -7.18 -0.97
N CYS A 23 30.29 -7.76 -1.59
CA CYS A 23 28.94 -7.61 -1.09
C CYS A 23 28.42 -9.02 -0.88
N SER A 24 28.51 -9.44 0.37
CA SER A 24 28.11 -10.75 0.86
C SER A 24 26.75 -11.13 0.29
N PHE A 25 26.69 -12.34 -0.26
CA PHE A 25 25.46 -13.11 -0.40
C PHE A 25 24.71 -13.06 0.94
N LEU A 26 23.69 -12.21 1.04
CA LEU A 26 22.72 -12.24 2.12
C LEU A 26 21.43 -12.83 1.54
N PHE A 27 21.20 -14.06 1.99
CA PHE A 27 20.09 -14.92 1.66
C PHE A 27 18.73 -14.26 1.98
N PHE A 28 17.85 -14.31 0.97
CA PHE A 28 16.42 -14.61 1.05
C PHE A 28 15.64 -14.19 2.30
N CYS A 29 14.80 -13.17 2.16
CA CYS A 29 13.57 -13.04 2.93
C CYS A 29 12.39 -13.20 1.95
N SER A 30 11.90 -14.43 1.81
CA SER A 30 10.54 -14.85 1.41
C SER A 30 9.75 -14.18 0.25
N GLY A 31 10.31 -13.31 -0.60
CA GLY A 31 9.60 -12.61 -1.69
C GLY A 31 10.06 -12.97 -3.13
N TRP A 32 9.16 -12.82 -4.11
CA TRP A 32 9.41 -13.00 -5.56
C TRP A 32 10.25 -11.85 -6.15
N MET A 33 10.19 -10.69 -5.51
CA MET A 33 10.95 -9.47 -5.76
C MET A 33 11.27 -8.82 -4.41
N HIS A 34 12.11 -7.79 -4.39
CA HIS A 34 12.47 -7.03 -3.20
C HIS A 34 12.67 -5.55 -3.56
N ALA A 35 12.08 -4.67 -2.75
CA ALA A 35 12.33 -3.24 -2.80
C ALA A 35 13.26 -2.79 -1.66
N GLY A 36 14.33 -2.10 -2.06
CA GLY A 36 15.39 -1.56 -1.20
C GLY A 36 16.44 -0.84 -2.05
N TYR A 37 17.58 -0.47 -1.45
CA TYR A 37 18.75 -0.01 -2.20
C TYR A 37 19.83 -1.11 -2.18
N PRO A 38 19.93 -1.97 -3.21
CA PRO A 38 19.25 -1.91 -4.51
C PRO A 38 17.88 -2.62 -4.57
N ILE A 39 17.06 -2.25 -5.56
CA ILE A 39 15.87 -3.00 -5.96
C ILE A 39 16.36 -4.29 -6.61
N MET A 40 15.87 -5.43 -6.13
CA MET A 40 16.27 -6.74 -6.62
C MET A 40 15.04 -7.52 -7.08
N ALA A 41 15.12 -8.17 -8.23
CA ALA A 41 14.03 -8.98 -8.76
C ALA A 41 14.56 -10.37 -9.15
N HIS A 42 13.73 -11.40 -8.97
CA HIS A 42 14.06 -12.70 -9.53
C HIS A 42 14.15 -12.62 -11.05
N LYS A 43 15.07 -13.36 -11.67
CA LYS A 43 15.36 -13.27 -13.11
C LYS A 43 14.12 -13.53 -13.99
N VAL A 44 13.13 -14.26 -13.49
CA VAL A 44 11.84 -14.52 -14.17
C VAL A 44 10.94 -13.28 -14.21
N SER A 45 10.95 -12.45 -13.16
CA SER A 45 10.20 -11.19 -13.05
C SER A 45 10.81 -10.09 -13.93
N ALA A 46 12.07 -10.26 -14.36
CA ALA A 46 12.67 -9.38 -15.34
C ALA A 46 11.85 -9.34 -16.64
N ALA A 47 11.23 -10.45 -17.05
CA ALA A 47 10.37 -10.50 -18.24
C ALA A 47 9.05 -9.75 -18.07
N GLU A 48 8.56 -9.55 -16.84
CA GLU A 48 7.39 -8.70 -16.54
C GLU A 48 7.78 -7.22 -16.55
N LEU A 49 8.98 -6.91 -16.04
CA LEU A 49 9.56 -5.55 -16.03
C LEU A 49 10.01 -5.05 -17.40
N VAL A 50 10.60 -5.92 -18.23
CA VAL A 50 11.15 -5.57 -19.56
C VAL A 50 10.28 -6.02 -20.72
N GLY A 51 9.27 -6.86 -20.46
CA GLY A 51 8.33 -7.34 -21.45
C GLY A 51 7.16 -6.38 -21.62
N VAL A 52 6.59 -6.38 -22.84
CA VAL A 52 5.41 -5.60 -23.26
C VAL A 52 4.11 -6.09 -22.57
N LYS A 53 4.18 -6.65 -21.36
CA LYS A 53 3.01 -7.07 -20.59
C LYS A 53 2.48 -5.89 -19.80
N LYS A 54 1.48 -5.24 -20.37
CA LYS A 54 0.73 -4.16 -19.72
C LYS A 54 -0.54 -4.76 -19.15
N GLY A 55 -0.61 -4.89 -17.83
CA GLY A 55 -1.85 -5.32 -17.19
C GLY A 55 -1.70 -5.94 -15.82
N LYS A 56 -2.56 -6.91 -15.51
CA LYS A 56 -2.64 -7.60 -14.21
C LYS A 56 -1.32 -8.23 -13.76
N GLU A 57 -0.45 -8.63 -14.69
CA GLU A 57 0.86 -9.21 -14.39
C GLU A 57 1.80 -8.21 -13.68
N MET A 58 1.51 -6.91 -13.76
CA MET A 58 2.30 -5.86 -13.11
C MET A 58 2.02 -5.72 -11.60
N TRP A 59 1.03 -6.43 -11.06
CA TRP A 59 0.70 -6.34 -9.63
C TRP A 59 1.90 -6.66 -8.73
N GLY A 60 2.59 -7.78 -8.98
CA GLY A 60 3.76 -8.19 -8.19
C GLY A 60 4.88 -7.13 -8.22
N PRO A 61 5.39 -6.76 -9.40
CA PRO A 61 6.41 -5.71 -9.50
C PRO A 61 6.02 -4.37 -8.86
N ILE A 62 4.77 -3.92 -9.02
CA ILE A 62 4.32 -2.64 -8.44
C ILE A 62 4.15 -2.75 -6.93
N HIS A 63 3.64 -3.87 -6.42
CA HIS A 63 3.53 -4.13 -4.98
C HIS A 63 4.88 -3.93 -4.27
N GLU A 64 5.92 -4.45 -4.88
CA GLU A 64 7.28 -4.37 -4.36
C GLU A 64 7.77 -2.93 -4.38
N LEU A 65 7.60 -2.22 -5.51
CA LEU A 65 7.87 -0.78 -5.56
C LEU A 65 7.02 0.02 -4.56
N GLY A 66 5.83 -0.45 -4.23
CA GLY A 66 4.96 0.10 -3.18
C GLY A 66 5.61 0.05 -1.80
N HIS A 67 6.40 -0.97 -1.48
CA HIS A 67 7.16 -1.02 -0.22
C HIS A 67 8.16 0.13 -0.10
N ASN A 68 8.75 0.63 -1.19
CA ASN A 68 9.64 1.81 -1.14
C ASN A 68 8.91 3.11 -0.79
N GLN A 69 7.58 3.15 -0.94
CA GLN A 69 6.77 4.32 -0.69
C GLN A 69 6.11 4.31 0.69
N GLN A 70 6.23 3.19 1.40
CA GLN A 70 5.82 3.05 2.78
C GLN A 70 6.65 3.96 3.69
N ARG A 71 5.99 4.60 4.67
CA ARG A 71 6.64 5.46 5.66
C ARG A 71 6.06 5.19 7.04
N GLY A 72 6.95 4.97 8.01
CA GLY A 72 6.57 4.61 9.39
C GLY A 72 5.63 5.59 10.11
N CYS A 73 5.49 6.83 9.63
CA CYS A 73 4.56 7.82 10.18
C CYS A 73 3.08 7.52 9.94
N TRP A 74 2.73 6.73 8.91
CA TRP A 74 1.35 6.35 8.57
C TRP A 74 1.16 4.83 8.47
N GLU A 75 2.13 4.06 8.94
CA GLU A 75 2.05 2.62 8.98
C GLU A 75 1.83 2.11 10.39
N PHE A 76 1.12 0.98 10.46
CA PHE A 76 0.79 0.26 11.68
C PHE A 76 1.30 -1.19 11.59
N PRO A 77 2.62 -1.44 11.64
CA PRO A 77 3.15 -2.80 11.61
C PRO A 77 2.70 -3.62 12.83
N PRO A 78 2.45 -4.93 12.68
CA PRO A 78 2.59 -5.72 11.45
C PRO A 78 1.37 -5.65 10.52
N ASN A 79 0.25 -5.08 10.98
CA ASN A 79 -1.04 -5.10 10.28
C ASN A 79 -0.95 -4.51 8.86
N THR A 80 -0.18 -3.44 8.70
CA THR A 80 -0.11 -2.73 7.41
C THR A 80 1.10 -3.04 6.54
N THR A 81 2.06 -3.86 7.00
CA THR A 81 3.33 -4.07 6.28
C THR A 81 3.13 -4.55 4.84
N GLU A 82 2.17 -5.44 4.62
CA GLU A 82 1.78 -5.96 3.30
C GLU A 82 0.46 -5.35 2.78
N CYS A 83 -0.03 -4.32 3.46
CA CYS A 83 -1.29 -3.65 3.13
C CYS A 83 -1.03 -2.35 2.39
N THR A 84 -0.28 -1.43 3.01
CA THR A 84 -0.13 -0.06 2.51
C THR A 84 0.61 -0.06 1.18
N CYS A 85 1.61 -0.92 0.97
CA CYS A 85 2.26 -1.11 -0.34
C CYS A 85 1.26 -1.36 -1.48
N ASN A 86 0.15 -2.07 -1.22
CA ASN A 86 -0.89 -2.32 -2.22
C ASN A 86 -1.71 -1.08 -2.59
N LEU A 87 -1.66 0.03 -1.84
CA LEU A 87 -2.25 1.31 -2.27
C LEU A 87 -1.62 1.77 -3.59
N TRP A 88 -0.30 1.61 -3.72
CA TRP A 88 0.42 1.93 -4.94
C TRP A 88 0.10 0.94 -6.06
N SER A 89 -0.04 -0.35 -5.75
CA SER A 89 -0.54 -1.35 -6.71
C SER A 89 -1.87 -0.94 -7.31
N VAL A 90 -2.86 -0.60 -6.48
CA VAL A 90 -4.18 -0.19 -6.97
C VAL A 90 -4.08 1.13 -7.74
N TYR A 91 -3.41 2.15 -7.19
CA TYR A 91 -3.27 3.47 -7.82
C TYR A 91 -2.67 3.39 -9.23
N VAL A 92 -1.54 2.67 -9.39
CA VAL A 92 -0.87 2.57 -10.68
C VAL A 92 -1.74 1.83 -11.69
N HIS A 93 -2.44 0.77 -11.27
CA HIS A 93 -3.33 0.06 -12.18
C HIS A 93 -4.47 0.95 -12.67
N GLU A 94 -5.09 1.71 -11.77
CA GLU A 94 -6.23 2.57 -12.13
C GLU A 94 -5.81 3.81 -12.92
N GLU A 95 -4.83 4.55 -12.41
CA GLU A 95 -4.50 5.89 -12.93
C GLU A 95 -3.46 5.87 -14.05
N VAL A 96 -2.57 4.87 -14.08
CA VAL A 96 -1.48 4.81 -15.06
C VAL A 96 -1.75 3.76 -16.13
N LEU A 97 -2.26 2.59 -15.74
CA LEU A 97 -2.56 1.51 -16.68
C LEU A 97 -4.00 1.53 -17.20
N GLY A 98 -4.88 2.35 -16.61
CA GLY A 98 -6.28 2.45 -17.01
C GLY A 98 -7.09 1.17 -16.78
N LEU A 99 -6.68 0.35 -15.80
CA LEU A 99 -7.33 -0.91 -15.45
C LEU A 99 -8.07 -0.80 -14.13
N HIS A 100 -9.34 -1.22 -14.15
CA HIS A 100 -10.12 -1.31 -12.94
C HIS A 100 -9.51 -2.33 -11.97
N ARG A 101 -9.48 -2.01 -10.67
CA ARG A 101 -8.85 -2.85 -9.63
C ARG A 101 -9.28 -4.32 -9.64
N GLY A 102 -10.56 -4.61 -9.92
CA GLY A 102 -11.06 -5.98 -10.00
C GLY A 102 -10.51 -6.78 -11.19
N GLN A 103 -9.97 -6.10 -12.20
CA GLN A 103 -9.24 -6.72 -13.32
C GLN A 103 -7.74 -6.81 -13.04
N ALA A 104 -7.22 -5.98 -12.13
CA ALA A 104 -5.81 -5.95 -11.75
C ALA A 104 -5.41 -7.11 -10.84
N HIS A 105 -6.27 -7.50 -9.88
CA HIS A 105 -5.99 -8.59 -8.95
C HIS A 105 -7.28 -9.24 -8.44
N GLU A 106 -7.29 -10.57 -8.30
CA GLU A 106 -8.49 -11.32 -7.86
C GLU A 106 -8.98 -10.87 -6.47
N ALA A 107 -8.06 -10.58 -5.55
CA ALA A 107 -8.39 -10.09 -4.21
C ALA A 107 -9.09 -8.72 -4.20
N MET A 108 -9.09 -8.01 -5.33
CA MET A 108 -9.70 -6.69 -5.51
C MET A 108 -11.05 -6.74 -6.22
N THR A 109 -11.57 -7.92 -6.57
CA THR A 109 -12.95 -8.05 -7.07
C THR A 109 -13.94 -7.63 -5.99
N ALA A 110 -15.12 -7.15 -6.41
CA ALA A 110 -16.15 -6.69 -5.50
C ALA A 110 -16.61 -7.81 -4.55
N GLU A 111 -16.72 -9.04 -5.07
CA GLU A 111 -17.13 -10.22 -4.32
C GLU A 111 -16.13 -10.56 -3.21
N ASN A 112 -14.82 -10.60 -3.53
CA ASN A 112 -13.79 -10.92 -2.55
C ASN A 112 -13.63 -9.84 -1.49
N ARG A 113 -13.75 -8.56 -1.88
CA ARG A 113 -13.73 -7.43 -0.95
C ARG A 113 -14.93 -7.45 -0.01
N GLN A 114 -16.13 -7.70 -0.53
CA GLN A 114 -17.34 -7.79 0.28
C GLN A 114 -17.31 -9.00 1.22
N SER A 115 -16.87 -10.18 0.74
CA SER A 115 -16.72 -11.37 1.60
C SER A 115 -15.77 -11.09 2.76
N ARG A 116 -14.61 -10.48 2.45
CA ARG A 116 -13.60 -10.17 3.47
C ARG A 116 -14.10 -9.23 4.55
N ALA A 117 -14.85 -8.18 4.19
CA ALA A 117 -15.48 -7.30 5.16
C ALA A 117 -16.48 -8.04 6.05
N LYS A 118 -17.34 -8.89 5.46
CA LYS A 118 -18.30 -9.73 6.19
C LYS A 118 -17.61 -10.69 7.16
N ASP A 119 -16.58 -11.40 6.70
CA ASP A 119 -15.86 -12.40 7.49
C ASP A 119 -15.12 -11.75 8.67
N TYR A 120 -14.47 -10.60 8.44
CA TYR A 120 -13.81 -9.83 9.51
C TYR A 120 -14.78 -9.39 10.60
N ILE A 121 -15.97 -8.95 10.20
CA ILE A 121 -17.03 -8.51 11.12
C ILE A 121 -17.61 -9.69 11.90
N ALA A 122 -17.93 -10.80 11.21
CA ALA A 122 -18.40 -12.03 11.85
C ALA A 122 -17.36 -12.62 12.81
N GLY A 123 -16.07 -12.43 12.52
CA GLY A 123 -14.94 -12.78 13.38
C GLY A 123 -14.77 -11.90 14.62
N GLY A 124 -15.62 -10.89 14.81
CA GLY A 124 -15.60 -10.00 15.99
C GLY A 124 -14.63 -8.83 15.87
N ARG A 125 -14.20 -8.47 14.65
CA ARG A 125 -13.30 -7.31 14.40
C ARG A 125 -12.00 -7.38 15.21
N LYS A 126 -11.40 -8.57 15.30
CA LYS A 126 -10.19 -8.81 16.09
C LYS A 126 -9.01 -8.04 15.48
N PRO A 127 -8.24 -7.25 16.26
CA PRO A 127 -7.09 -6.49 15.75
C PRO A 127 -6.08 -7.33 14.97
N ASP A 128 -5.80 -8.56 15.42
CA ASP A 128 -4.85 -9.46 14.75
C ASP A 128 -5.35 -9.95 13.38
N SER A 129 -6.67 -9.96 13.17
CA SER A 129 -7.31 -10.33 11.90
C SER A 129 -7.44 -9.14 10.94
N TRP A 130 -7.19 -7.91 11.40
CA TRP A 130 -7.13 -6.73 10.56
C TRP A 130 -5.72 -6.62 9.95
N SER A 131 -5.42 -7.40 8.91
CA SER A 131 -4.08 -7.42 8.29
C SER A 131 -4.15 -7.55 6.77
N MET A 132 -3.06 -7.13 6.09
CA MET A 132 -2.89 -7.20 4.63
C MET A 132 -4.14 -6.73 3.86
N TRP A 133 -4.82 -7.68 3.22
CA TRP A 133 -6.03 -7.54 2.45
C TRP A 133 -7.25 -7.03 3.23
N VAL A 134 -7.39 -7.41 4.51
CA VAL A 134 -8.50 -6.94 5.38
C VAL A 134 -8.25 -5.48 5.72
N ALA A 135 -7.01 -5.16 6.10
CA ALA A 135 -6.62 -3.78 6.36
C ALA A 135 -6.77 -2.90 5.12
N LEU A 136 -6.44 -3.43 3.93
CA LEU A 136 -6.54 -2.69 2.67
C LEU A 136 -7.96 -2.23 2.37
N GLU A 137 -8.97 -3.03 2.76
CA GLU A 137 -10.38 -2.70 2.56
C GLU A 137 -10.76 -1.38 3.24
N THR A 138 -10.23 -1.10 4.44
CA THR A 138 -10.44 0.17 5.14
C THR A 138 -9.99 1.35 4.28
N TYR A 139 -8.86 1.25 3.59
CA TYR A 139 -8.36 2.30 2.72
C TYR A 139 -9.10 2.36 1.39
N MET A 140 -9.53 1.23 0.84
CA MET A 140 -10.29 1.21 -0.41
C MET A 140 -11.66 1.86 -0.25
N GLN A 141 -12.32 1.71 0.90
CA GLN A 141 -13.58 2.41 1.20
C GLN A 141 -13.39 3.93 1.34
N LEU A 142 -12.26 4.37 1.90
CA LEU A 142 -11.88 5.79 1.90
C LEU A 142 -11.64 6.28 0.47
N GLN A 143 -10.96 5.48 -0.36
CA GLN A 143 -10.65 5.84 -1.73
C GLN A 143 -11.93 5.92 -2.59
N GLU A 144 -12.88 5.01 -2.41
CA GLU A 144 -14.17 5.03 -3.12
C GLU A 144 -14.98 6.28 -2.77
N ARG A 145 -14.91 6.73 -1.51
CA ARG A 145 -15.66 7.89 -1.03
C ARG A 145 -15.04 9.23 -1.41
N PHE A 146 -13.71 9.32 -1.33
CA PHE A 146 -12.97 10.60 -1.38
C PHE A 146 -11.99 10.72 -2.55
N GLY A 147 -11.75 9.63 -3.28
CA GLY A 147 -10.86 9.58 -4.43
C GLY A 147 -9.36 9.62 -4.07
N TRP A 148 -8.52 9.42 -5.09
CA TRP A 148 -7.07 9.42 -4.94
C TRP A 148 -6.47 10.78 -4.55
N ASP A 149 -7.14 11.88 -4.89
CA ASP A 149 -6.67 13.22 -4.52
C ASP A 149 -6.71 13.48 -3.01
N ALA A 150 -7.63 12.85 -2.28
CA ALA A 150 -7.63 12.89 -0.82
C ALA A 150 -6.38 12.21 -0.25
N PHE A 151 -6.03 11.02 -0.76
CA PHE A 151 -4.81 10.31 -0.36
C PHE A 151 -3.54 11.12 -0.64
N LYS A 152 -3.43 11.73 -1.83
CA LYS A 152 -2.30 12.60 -2.17
C LYS A 152 -2.16 13.76 -1.18
N LYS A 153 -3.27 14.41 -0.80
CA LYS A 153 -3.27 15.50 0.19
C LYS A 153 -2.89 15.01 1.58
N VAL A 154 -3.43 13.88 2.03
CA VAL A 154 -3.08 13.26 3.32
C VAL A 154 -1.58 12.94 3.39
N PHE A 155 -1.04 12.23 2.39
CA PHE A 155 0.39 11.90 2.37
C PHE A 155 1.27 13.14 2.28
N THR A 156 0.85 14.17 1.54
CA THR A 156 1.54 15.48 1.52
C THR A 156 1.58 16.10 2.92
N ALA A 157 0.48 16.08 3.67
CA ALA A 157 0.47 16.57 5.06
C ALA A 157 1.48 15.82 5.95
N TYR A 158 1.56 14.50 5.81
CA TYR A 158 2.57 13.69 6.52
C TYR A 158 4.02 13.93 6.05
N HIS A 159 4.27 14.44 4.84
CA HIS A 159 5.62 14.85 4.43
C HIS A 159 6.07 16.13 5.14
N HIS A 160 5.13 16.98 5.56
CA HIS A 160 5.42 18.21 6.32
C HIS A 160 5.38 18.01 7.84
N MET A 161 4.92 16.85 8.30
CA MET A 161 4.82 16.52 9.71
C MET A 161 6.19 16.13 10.29
N LYS A 162 6.57 16.80 11.38
CA LYS A 162 7.85 16.56 12.07
C LYS A 162 7.72 15.54 13.20
N ASP A 163 6.61 15.61 13.94
CA ASP A 163 6.35 14.76 15.10
C ASP A 163 5.12 13.89 14.84
N PHE A 164 5.24 12.60 15.09
CA PHE A 164 4.15 11.64 15.02
C PHE A 164 4.34 10.57 16.11
N PRO A 165 3.26 9.91 16.58
CA PRO A 165 3.34 8.91 17.63
C PRO A 165 4.23 7.71 17.24
N GLY A 166 4.95 7.15 18.22
CA GLY A 166 5.78 5.97 18.02
C GLY A 166 4.99 4.67 17.94
N ASP A 167 3.82 4.61 18.61
CA ASP A 167 2.96 3.43 18.71
C ASP A 167 1.78 3.45 17.73
N ASN A 168 1.25 2.28 17.39
CA ASN A 168 0.18 2.14 16.41
C ASN A 168 -1.12 2.82 16.84
N LYS A 169 -1.46 2.81 18.13
CA LYS A 169 -2.70 3.42 18.63
C LYS A 169 -2.67 4.93 18.40
N GLY A 170 -1.57 5.58 18.76
CA GLY A 170 -1.36 7.00 18.50
C GLY A 170 -1.39 7.32 17.01
N LYS A 171 -0.70 6.52 16.17
CA LYS A 171 -0.69 6.74 14.72
C LYS A 171 -2.06 6.55 14.07
N MET A 172 -2.85 5.59 14.51
CA MET A 172 -4.23 5.37 14.03
C MET A 172 -5.12 6.57 14.34
N ASN A 173 -5.00 7.13 15.55
CA ASN A 173 -5.73 8.35 15.94
C ASN A 173 -5.29 9.56 15.13
N LEU A 174 -3.98 9.74 14.95
CA LEU A 174 -3.42 10.79 14.11
C LEU A 174 -3.86 10.66 12.63
N TYR A 175 -3.94 9.44 12.11
CA TYR A 175 -4.42 9.18 10.75
C TYR A 175 -5.89 9.53 10.61
N ALA A 176 -6.73 9.11 11.57
CA ALA A 176 -8.14 9.49 11.59
C ALA A 176 -8.33 11.00 11.63
N GLU A 177 -7.56 11.71 12.47
CA GLU A 177 -7.54 13.17 12.53
C GLU A 177 -7.12 13.81 11.21
N THR A 178 -5.95 13.43 10.69
CA THR A 178 -5.35 14.00 9.47
C THR A 178 -6.28 13.79 8.27
N PHE A 179 -6.82 12.58 8.11
CA PHE A 179 -7.72 12.28 7.00
C PHE A 179 -9.03 13.07 7.14
N SER A 180 -9.66 13.05 8.31
CA SER A 180 -10.92 13.76 8.57
C SER A 180 -10.81 15.25 8.29
N GLN A 181 -9.73 15.90 8.76
CA GLN A 181 -9.45 17.31 8.47
C GLN A 181 -9.22 17.56 6.98
N THR A 182 -8.53 16.64 6.28
CA THR A 182 -8.25 16.77 4.84
C THR A 182 -9.51 16.72 4.00
N VAL A 183 -10.50 15.90 4.39
CA VAL A 183 -11.76 15.74 3.64
C VAL A 183 -12.93 16.56 4.21
N GLY A 184 -12.71 17.27 5.33
CA GLY A 184 -13.74 18.09 5.98
C GLY A 184 -14.93 17.29 6.51
N MET A 185 -14.70 16.05 6.96
CA MET A 185 -15.73 15.13 7.45
C MET A 185 -15.18 14.32 8.62
N ASP A 186 -15.99 14.11 9.66
CA ASP A 186 -15.59 13.28 10.80
C ASP A 186 -15.69 11.80 10.43
N LEU A 187 -14.52 11.14 10.36
CA LEU A 187 -14.36 9.73 10.01
C LEU A 187 -14.20 8.82 11.24
N THR A 188 -14.30 9.34 12.46
CA THR A 188 -14.09 8.57 13.70
C THR A 188 -15.03 7.36 13.78
N GLY A 189 -16.31 7.55 13.43
CA GLY A 189 -17.30 6.47 13.38
C GLY A 189 -16.90 5.35 12.41
N PHE A 190 -16.40 5.72 11.23
CA PHE A 190 -15.93 4.77 10.22
C PHE A 190 -14.75 3.94 10.74
N PHE A 191 -13.73 4.58 11.31
CA PHE A 191 -12.56 3.88 11.84
C PHE A 191 -12.92 2.99 13.04
N LYS A 192 -13.83 3.45 13.92
CA LYS A 192 -14.36 2.61 15.01
C LYS A 192 -15.10 1.38 14.49
N ALA A 193 -15.87 1.51 13.41
CA ALA A 193 -16.57 0.37 12.80
C ALA A 193 -15.61 -0.70 12.24
N TRP A 194 -14.38 -0.30 11.88
CA TRP A 194 -13.28 -1.18 11.51
C TRP A 194 -12.47 -1.73 12.72
N GLY A 195 -12.82 -1.35 13.94
CA GLY A 195 -12.17 -1.81 15.16
C GLY A 195 -10.95 -0.99 15.58
N TRP A 196 -10.72 0.20 15.00
CA TRP A 196 -9.61 1.04 15.41
C TRP A 196 -9.85 1.64 16.80
N PRO A 197 -8.80 1.75 17.65
CA PRO A 197 -8.89 2.29 19.01
C PRO A 197 -8.94 3.83 19.01
N ILE A 198 -9.96 4.42 18.38
CA ILE A 198 -10.17 5.87 18.32
C ILE A 198 -10.54 6.39 19.71
N GLU A 199 -9.75 7.35 20.20
CA GLU A 199 -9.89 7.95 21.51
C GLU A 199 -10.89 9.11 21.51
N THR A 200 -11.52 9.34 22.66
CA THR A 200 -12.45 10.47 22.87
C THR A 200 -11.80 11.83 22.59
N ALA A 201 -10.48 11.96 22.81
CA ALA A 201 -9.74 13.17 22.46
C ALA A 201 -9.77 13.45 20.95
N THR A 202 -9.62 12.42 20.12
CA THR A 202 -9.68 12.52 18.65
C THR A 202 -11.09 12.89 18.20
N GLU A 203 -12.13 12.28 18.78
CA GLU A 203 -13.53 12.65 18.53
C GLU A 203 -13.81 14.11 18.91
N GLY A 204 -13.32 14.55 20.06
CA GLY A 204 -13.47 15.94 20.50
C GLY A 204 -12.88 16.95 19.50
N LYS A 205 -11.70 16.67 18.95
CA LYS A 205 -11.06 17.51 17.92
C LYS A 205 -11.86 17.59 16.62
N LEU A 206 -12.56 16.52 16.26
CA LEU A 206 -13.29 16.39 14.99
C LEU A 206 -14.78 16.70 15.11
N SER A 207 -15.29 16.93 16.32
CA SER A 207 -16.71 17.16 16.62
C SER A 207 -17.37 18.33 15.89
N THR A 208 -16.58 19.24 15.32
CA THR A 208 -17.07 20.37 14.51
C THR A 208 -17.30 20.01 13.04
N LEU A 209 -16.78 18.87 12.57
CA LEU A 209 -16.96 18.37 11.21
C LEU A 209 -18.26 17.57 11.10
N PRO A 210 -18.92 17.56 9.93
CA PRO A 210 -20.08 16.71 9.71
C PRO A 210 -19.69 15.22 9.80
N PRO A 211 -20.44 14.37 10.51
CA PRO A 211 -20.12 12.95 10.64
C PRO A 211 -20.45 12.15 9.38
N TRP A 212 -19.61 11.17 9.04
CA TRP A 212 -19.89 10.22 7.97
C TRP A 212 -20.86 9.11 8.40
N ASN A 213 -22.14 9.45 8.58
CA ASN A 213 -23.14 8.52 9.14
C ASN A 213 -23.53 7.37 8.21
N ASP A 214 -23.36 7.50 6.90
CA ASP A 214 -23.73 6.50 5.90
C ASP A 214 -22.51 5.71 5.38
N HIS A 215 -21.44 5.62 6.20
CA HIS A 215 -20.24 4.89 5.80
C HIS A 215 -20.51 3.41 5.52
N PRO A 216 -19.76 2.74 4.63
CA PRO A 216 -20.06 1.37 4.18
C PRO A 216 -20.17 0.34 5.30
N MET A 217 -19.51 0.56 6.44
CA MET A 217 -19.56 -0.35 7.57
C MET A 217 -20.88 -0.34 8.36
N THR A 218 -21.78 0.63 8.13
CA THR A 218 -23.08 0.70 8.85
C THR A 218 -24.04 -0.42 8.48
N GLN A 219 -23.87 -1.04 7.32
CA GLN A 219 -24.69 -2.17 6.87
C GLN A 219 -24.45 -3.46 7.68
N TYR A 220 -23.45 -3.46 8.57
CA TYR A 220 -23.05 -4.60 9.39
C TYR A 220 -23.21 -4.33 10.90
N ASN A 221 -23.97 -3.30 11.26
CA ASN A 221 -24.31 -2.94 12.62
C ASN A 221 -25.51 -3.73 13.15
#